data_AF-A0A7J6TP23-F1
#
_entry.id   AF-A0A7J6TP23-F1
#
_cell.length_a   1.000
_cell.length_b   1.000
_cell.length_c   1.000
_cell.angle_alpha   90.00
_cell.angle_beta   90.00
_cell.angle_gamma   90.00
#
_symmetry.space_group_name_H-M   'P 1'
#
loop_
_entity.id
_entity.type
_entity.pdbx_description
1 polymer ?
#
loop_
_entity_poly.entity_id
_entity_poly.type
_entity_poly.pdbx_seq_one_letter_code
_entity_poly.pdbx_strand_id
1 'polypeptide(L)'
;MIWKHYIRGWLLFDLIASFPFTWLAPESSGAYDSGRWFRLLRFTRFLRLFRLLRLAKLIHILGRIEEFLEVFPIAHFAASISKMILWIVLLSHVSACVWFSVGLRSLSCDKPSENLLQCDWEESWMVALDRSELENSDSFKLLLYLNALYFTLSTMTTVGYGDIHPVSSGEKAFTAFFLLVSIVAFSGMVGAVTEVVHQFFGRNVQHKSAMLNLGRYMKWRRLPYHLQRRLRRYMQYRWEHGGLDLGFKESEIMRDLSPALRISVLARVYGPPLKEARHFKWLVRHQLAFERLLAKVKFATQAPGDVLFLDSELDDCLYFLQVGQLGLFYSVESGEGYPECVIVKAPAHVGQTALRLLATNKPSERENILRPCSALCSTHCELLTISIDDLKTLLDSMPKLWQEFAEWYSSEQSKLRFYEEKTQREDPE
;
A
#
# COMPACT_ATOMS: atom_id res chain seq x y z
N MET A 1 8.60 -3.18 34.22
CA MET A 1 7.47 -3.91 33.56
C MET A 1 7.94 -4.95 32.54
N ILE A 2 9.03 -4.71 31.81
CA ILE A 2 9.51 -5.59 30.72
C ILE A 2 9.81 -7.03 31.17
N TRP A 3 10.49 -7.23 32.31
CA TRP A 3 10.83 -8.57 32.82
C TRP A 3 9.59 -9.40 33.21
N LYS A 4 8.55 -8.77 33.79
CA LYS A 4 7.29 -9.45 34.13
C LYS A 4 6.52 -9.91 32.88
N HIS A 5 6.58 -9.14 31.80
CA HIS A 5 5.96 -9.51 30.52
C HIS A 5 6.73 -10.63 29.83
N TYR A 6 8.07 -10.61 29.89
CA TYR A 6 8.93 -11.65 29.31
C TYR A 6 8.79 -13.01 30.02
N ILE A 7 8.72 -13.02 31.35
CA ILE A 7 8.52 -14.26 32.14
C ILE A 7 7.19 -14.94 31.86
N ARG A 8 6.13 -14.17 31.58
CA ARG A 8 4.78 -14.70 31.36
C ARG A 8 4.56 -15.22 29.93
N GLY A 9 5.47 -14.91 29.00
CA GLY A 9 5.36 -15.29 27.58
C GLY A 9 6.48 -16.21 27.09
N TRP A 10 7.66 -15.64 26.83
CA TRP A 10 8.70 -16.30 26.02
C TRP A 10 9.81 -16.97 26.83
N LEU A 11 9.91 -16.70 28.14
CA LEU A 11 10.96 -17.26 29.00
C LEU A 11 10.97 -18.79 28.99
N LEU A 12 9.80 -19.44 29.07
CA LEU A 12 9.73 -20.90 29.10
C LEU A 12 10.31 -21.52 27.82
N PHE A 13 9.94 -20.97 26.66
CA PHE A 13 10.42 -21.42 25.36
C PHE A 13 11.91 -21.15 25.17
N ASP A 14 12.39 -19.97 25.59
CA ASP A 14 13.81 -19.62 25.52
C ASP A 14 14.67 -20.46 26.46
N LEU A 15 14.16 -20.79 27.66
CA LEU A 15 14.86 -21.60 28.65
C LEU A 15 14.98 -23.06 28.16
N ILE A 16 13.91 -23.63 27.61
CA ILE A 16 13.93 -24.96 26.98
C ILE A 16 14.87 -24.96 25.77
N ALA A 17 14.82 -23.94 24.91
CA ALA A 17 15.67 -23.85 23.72
C ALA A 17 17.16 -23.59 24.02
N SER A 18 17.49 -23.06 25.20
CA SER A 18 18.86 -22.73 25.63
C SER A 18 19.47 -23.81 26.51
N PHE A 19 18.67 -24.77 26.99
CA PHE A 19 19.14 -25.83 27.88
C PHE A 19 20.07 -26.82 27.13
N PRO A 20 21.30 -27.07 27.64
CA PRO A 20 22.27 -27.93 26.97
C PRO A 20 21.96 -29.42 27.21
N PHE A 21 20.93 -29.94 26.54
CA PHE A 21 20.49 -31.34 26.65
C PHE A 21 21.57 -32.40 26.34
N THR A 22 22.70 -32.00 25.76
CA THR A 22 23.86 -32.85 25.48
C THR A 22 24.53 -33.37 26.75
N TRP A 23 24.45 -32.66 27.88
CA TRP A 23 25.06 -33.08 29.14
C TRP A 23 24.29 -34.19 29.87
N LEU A 24 23.03 -34.43 29.49
CA LEU A 24 22.18 -35.48 30.05
C LEU A 24 22.39 -36.85 29.40
N ALA A 25 23.14 -36.94 28.29
CA ALA A 25 23.43 -38.19 27.60
C ALA A 25 24.94 -38.48 27.70
N PRO A 26 25.41 -39.27 28.68
CA PRO A 26 26.82 -39.62 28.77
C PRO A 26 27.25 -40.46 27.56
N GLU A 27 28.33 -40.04 26.89
CA GLU A 27 29.07 -40.85 25.91
C GLU A 27 29.81 -41.96 26.66
N SER A 28 29.07 -42.98 27.12
CA SER A 28 29.69 -44.20 27.64
C SER A 28 29.69 -45.25 26.54
N SER A 29 30.88 -45.49 26.00
CA SER A 29 31.24 -46.69 25.29
C SER A 29 31.13 -47.88 26.23
N GLY A 30 30.23 -48.82 25.92
CA GLY A 30 30.22 -50.16 26.51
C GLY A 30 29.61 -50.28 27.92
N ALA A 31 28.28 -50.22 28.02
CA ALA A 31 27.56 -50.88 29.10
C ALA A 31 26.36 -51.63 28.52
N TYR A 32 26.58 -52.91 28.25
CA TYR A 32 25.52 -53.87 27.95
C TYR A 32 24.66 -54.02 29.22
N ASP A 33 23.35 -53.97 29.01
CA ASP A 33 22.32 -54.40 29.95
C ASP A 33 21.94 -53.43 31.09
N SER A 34 21.01 -52.50 30.79
CA SER A 34 19.85 -52.23 31.65
C SER A 34 18.99 -51.10 31.07
N GLY A 35 17.66 -51.31 31.05
CA GLY A 35 16.69 -50.23 31.16
C GLY A 35 16.21 -49.55 29.87
N ARG A 36 14.91 -49.69 29.62
CA ARG A 36 14.03 -48.91 28.72
C ARG A 36 14.34 -47.39 28.69
N TRP A 37 14.97 -46.86 29.75
CA TRP A 37 15.43 -45.50 29.97
C TRP A 37 16.59 -45.05 29.05
N PHE A 38 17.55 -45.91 28.71
CA PHE A 38 18.61 -45.54 27.73
C PHE A 38 18.05 -45.36 26.31
N ARG A 39 16.92 -46.01 26.00
CA ARG A 39 16.16 -45.81 24.76
C ARG A 39 15.48 -44.43 24.74
N LEU A 40 15.04 -43.93 25.91
CA LEU A 40 14.55 -42.56 26.08
C LEU A 40 15.69 -41.52 26.00
N LEU A 41 16.92 -41.83 26.42
CA LEU A 41 18.07 -40.92 26.26
C LEU A 41 18.39 -40.60 24.79
N ARG A 42 18.03 -41.46 23.82
CA ARG A 42 18.06 -41.08 22.39
C ARG A 42 17.07 -39.98 22.02
N PHE A 43 15.95 -39.83 22.75
CA PHE A 43 15.00 -38.74 22.55
C PHE A 43 15.57 -37.36 22.95
N THR A 44 16.62 -37.31 23.77
CA THR A 44 17.35 -36.04 24.07
C THR A 44 17.95 -35.40 22.82
N ARG A 45 18.24 -36.18 21.77
CA ARG A 45 18.67 -35.65 20.46
C ARG A 45 17.54 -34.91 19.75
N PHE A 46 16.30 -35.38 19.88
CA PHE A 46 15.11 -34.70 19.34
C PHE A 46 14.79 -33.43 20.14
N LEU A 47 15.13 -33.36 21.43
CA LEU A 47 15.02 -32.11 22.20
C LEU A 47 15.92 -30.98 21.66
N ARG A 48 16.95 -31.29 20.86
CA ARG A 48 17.72 -30.25 20.13
C ARG A 48 16.88 -29.51 19.09
N LEU A 49 15.80 -30.12 18.57
CA LEU A 49 14.87 -29.47 17.65
C LEU A 49 14.12 -28.31 18.33
N PHE A 50 14.01 -28.28 19.66
CA PHE A 50 13.50 -27.10 20.37
C PHE A 50 14.39 -25.86 20.21
N ARG A 51 15.64 -26.00 19.75
CA ARG A 51 16.45 -24.83 19.32
C ARG A 51 15.82 -24.13 18.11
N LEU A 52 15.02 -24.81 17.30
CA LEU A 52 14.26 -24.21 16.20
C LEU A 52 13.16 -23.26 16.71
N LEU A 53 12.75 -23.34 17.98
CA LEU A 53 11.88 -22.31 18.58
C LEU A 53 12.53 -20.92 18.58
N ARG A 54 13.86 -20.83 18.47
CA ARG A 54 14.55 -19.56 18.27
C ARG A 54 14.19 -18.91 16.92
N LEU A 55 13.72 -19.69 15.93
CA LEU A 55 13.19 -19.15 14.68
C LEU A 55 11.90 -18.38 14.90
N ALA A 56 11.17 -18.60 16.01
CA ALA A 56 10.01 -17.78 16.34
C ALA A 56 10.40 -16.32 16.66
N LYS A 57 11.62 -16.08 17.16
CA LYS A 57 12.18 -14.72 17.23
C LYS A 57 12.44 -14.14 15.85
N LEU A 58 12.86 -14.96 14.89
CA LEU A 58 13.05 -14.56 13.49
C LEU A 58 11.71 -14.14 12.87
N ILE A 59 10.61 -14.84 13.17
CA ILE A 59 9.26 -14.46 12.71
C ILE A 59 8.88 -13.06 13.19
N HIS A 60 9.19 -12.72 14.45
CA HIS A 60 8.91 -11.39 14.99
C HIS A 60 9.75 -10.30 14.32
N ILE A 61 11.04 -10.57 14.05
CA ILE A 61 11.93 -9.64 13.35
C ILE A 61 11.50 -9.46 11.88
N LEU A 62 11.09 -10.55 11.22
CA LEU A 62 10.59 -10.53 9.85
C LEU A 62 9.34 -9.66 9.72
N GLY A 63 8.41 -9.72 10.69
CA GLY A 63 7.22 -8.85 10.68
C GLY A 63 7.57 -7.36 10.76
N ARG A 64 8.59 -6.98 11.54
CA ARG A 64 9.08 -5.59 11.62
C ARG A 64 9.76 -5.12 10.33
N ILE A 65 10.40 -6.03 9.60
CA ILE A 65 10.97 -5.75 8.29
C ILE A 65 9.85 -5.60 7.25
N GLU A 66 8.81 -6.43 7.33
CA GLU A 66 7.64 -6.40 6.45
C GLU A 66 6.96 -5.02 6.51
N GLU A 67 6.72 -4.48 7.71
CA GLU A 67 6.18 -3.11 7.91
C GLU A 67 7.02 -2.02 7.25
N PHE A 68 8.35 -2.13 7.28
CA PHE A 68 9.23 -1.16 6.61
C PHE A 68 9.22 -1.32 5.08
N LEU A 69 9.08 -2.55 4.59
CA LEU A 69 9.06 -2.88 3.17
C LEU A 69 7.71 -2.61 2.50
N GLU A 70 6.61 -2.44 3.25
CA GLU A 70 5.29 -2.09 2.72
C GLU A 70 5.31 -0.83 1.82
N VAL A 71 6.23 0.10 2.09
CA VAL A 71 6.42 1.32 1.28
C VAL A 71 6.93 1.00 -0.14
N PHE A 72 7.61 -0.14 -0.32
CA PHE A 72 8.21 -0.58 -1.57
C PHE A 72 7.52 -1.84 -2.11
N PRO A 73 6.55 -1.72 -3.04
CA PRO A 73 5.67 -2.83 -3.42
C PRO A 73 6.40 -4.04 -4.03
N ILE A 74 7.49 -3.81 -4.77
CA ILE A 74 8.31 -4.89 -5.35
C ILE A 74 9.09 -5.62 -4.25
N ALA A 75 9.65 -4.89 -3.29
CA ALA A 75 10.42 -5.46 -2.20
C ALA A 75 9.51 -6.26 -1.25
N HIS A 76 8.32 -5.73 -0.94
CA HIS A 76 7.29 -6.45 -0.21
C HIS A 76 6.91 -7.76 -0.92
N PHE A 77 6.57 -7.70 -2.22
CA PHE A 77 6.25 -8.90 -3.00
C PHE A 77 7.37 -9.96 -2.97
N ALA A 78 8.63 -9.55 -3.21
CA ALA A 78 9.77 -10.44 -3.16
C ALA A 78 10.00 -11.04 -1.76
N ALA A 79 9.86 -10.23 -0.70
CA ALA A 79 9.99 -10.67 0.68
C ALA A 79 8.92 -11.73 1.03
N SER A 80 7.65 -11.48 0.69
CA SER A 80 6.55 -12.41 0.95
C SER A 80 6.73 -13.74 0.23
N ILE A 81 7.16 -13.74 -1.04
CA ILE A 81 7.48 -14.98 -1.78
C ILE A 81 8.67 -15.71 -1.15
N SER A 82 9.74 -15.00 -0.78
CA SER A 82 10.93 -15.61 -0.17
C SER A 82 10.62 -16.27 1.17
N LYS A 83 9.73 -15.67 1.98
CA LYS A 83 9.23 -16.20 3.25
C LYS A 83 8.49 -17.52 3.05
N MET A 84 7.65 -17.62 2.02
CA MET A 84 6.94 -18.86 1.67
C MET A 84 7.93 -19.96 1.24
N ILE A 85 8.88 -19.63 0.37
CA ILE A 85 9.93 -20.57 -0.09
C ILE A 85 10.74 -21.10 1.10
N LEU A 86 11.18 -20.20 2.00
CA LEU A 86 11.93 -20.57 3.19
C LEU A 86 11.12 -21.53 4.08
N TRP A 87 9.82 -21.29 4.24
CA TRP A 87 8.95 -22.12 5.05
C TRP A 87 8.79 -23.53 4.48
N ILE A 88 8.64 -23.67 3.16
CA ILE A 88 8.60 -24.96 2.44
C ILE A 88 9.91 -25.72 2.61
N VAL A 89 11.05 -25.05 2.40
CA VAL A 89 12.39 -25.67 2.54
C VAL A 89 12.63 -26.12 3.97
N LEU A 90 12.18 -25.36 4.96
CA LEU A 90 12.27 -25.74 6.37
C LEU A 90 11.39 -26.96 6.67
N LEU A 91 10.15 -26.98 6.19
CA LEU A 91 9.22 -28.08 6.41
C LEU A 91 9.70 -29.37 5.73
N SER A 92 10.21 -29.27 4.49
CA SER A 92 10.79 -30.40 3.77
C SER A 92 12.06 -30.90 4.46
N HIS A 93 12.95 -30.02 4.93
CA HIS A 93 14.14 -30.41 5.69
C HIS A 93 13.80 -31.20 6.96
N VAL A 94 12.87 -30.69 7.77
CA VAL A 94 12.44 -31.37 8.99
C VAL A 94 11.82 -32.73 8.66
N SER A 95 10.97 -32.78 7.63
CA SER A 95 10.33 -34.01 7.16
C SER A 95 11.36 -35.02 6.64
N ALA A 96 12.38 -34.58 5.90
CA ALA A 96 13.47 -35.40 5.38
C ALA A 96 14.30 -36.01 6.53
N CYS A 97 14.55 -35.24 7.59
CA CYS A 97 15.25 -35.74 8.78
C CYS A 97 14.44 -36.80 9.52
N VAL A 98 13.11 -36.63 9.61
CA VAL A 98 12.22 -37.63 10.20
C VAL A 98 12.15 -38.87 9.32
N TRP A 99 12.02 -38.71 8.00
CA TRP A 99 12.02 -39.80 7.02
C TRP A 99 13.29 -40.65 7.10
N PHE A 100 14.45 -40.00 7.11
CA PHE A 100 15.73 -40.67 7.32
C PHE A 100 15.79 -41.42 8.67
N SER A 101 15.28 -40.80 9.74
CA SER A 101 15.24 -41.42 11.08
C SER A 101 14.29 -42.63 11.16
N VAL A 102 13.19 -42.63 10.41
CA VAL A 102 12.25 -43.76 10.33
C VAL A 102 12.86 -44.91 9.52
N GLY A 103 13.52 -44.61 8.41
CA GLY A 103 14.28 -45.60 7.63
C GLY A 103 15.36 -46.26 8.48
N LEU A 104 16.17 -45.48 9.21
CA LEU A 104 17.23 -46.00 10.10
C LEU A 104 16.72 -46.97 11.18
N ARG A 105 15.47 -46.83 11.63
CA ARG A 105 14.86 -47.74 12.60
C ARG A 105 14.27 -49.00 11.97
N SER A 106 13.98 -48.96 10.68
CA SER A 106 13.46 -50.09 9.91
C SER A 106 14.59 -51.00 9.40
N LEU A 107 15.84 -50.55 9.48
CA LEU A 107 17.02 -51.35 9.16
C LEU A 107 17.27 -52.42 10.24
N SER A 108 17.35 -53.67 9.78
CA SER A 108 17.78 -54.82 10.58
C SER A 108 19.32 -54.90 10.55
N CYS A 109 20.00 -54.48 11.63
CA CYS A 109 21.46 -54.56 11.77
C CYS A 109 21.86 -55.43 12.97
N ASP A 110 22.70 -56.45 12.76
CA ASP A 110 23.20 -57.34 13.82
C ASP A 110 24.18 -56.64 14.80
N LYS A 111 24.79 -55.51 14.41
CA LYS A 111 25.61 -54.65 15.28
C LYS A 111 25.32 -53.17 15.00
N PRO A 112 25.03 -52.31 16.00
CA PRO A 112 24.33 -51.07 15.73
C PRO A 112 25.21 -49.83 15.52
N SER A 113 26.52 -49.93 15.26
CA SER A 113 27.37 -48.73 15.45
C SER A 113 28.47 -48.34 14.47
N GLU A 114 28.90 -49.10 13.45
CA GLU A 114 30.02 -48.56 12.63
C GLU A 114 29.83 -48.50 11.10
N ASN A 115 29.07 -49.38 10.44
CA ASN A 115 28.90 -49.30 8.97
C ASN A 115 27.43 -49.44 8.53
N LEU A 116 26.75 -48.33 8.19
CA LEU A 116 25.39 -48.33 7.61
C LEU A 116 25.30 -49.17 6.31
N LEU A 117 26.42 -49.26 5.58
CA LEU A 117 26.59 -50.07 4.38
C LEU A 117 26.43 -51.58 4.63
N GLN A 118 26.64 -52.03 5.86
CA GLN A 118 26.61 -53.45 6.21
C GLN A 118 25.25 -53.92 6.76
N CYS A 119 24.28 -53.01 6.87
CA CYS A 119 22.91 -53.32 7.29
C CYS A 119 22.07 -53.80 6.11
N ASP A 120 21.02 -54.58 6.39
CA ASP A 120 20.06 -54.98 5.37
C ASP A 120 19.06 -53.87 5.08
N TRP A 121 18.96 -53.47 3.80
CA TRP A 121 18.15 -52.34 3.35
C TRP A 121 16.82 -52.78 2.74
N GLU A 122 16.60 -54.08 2.53
CA GLU A 122 15.39 -54.62 1.88
C GLU A 122 14.09 -54.22 2.59
N GLU A 123 14.15 -53.97 3.90
CA GLU A 123 13.00 -53.57 4.72
C GLU A 123 12.79 -52.04 4.79
N SER A 124 13.59 -51.25 4.07
CA SER A 124 13.65 -49.78 4.15
C SER A 124 13.54 -49.13 2.77
N TRP A 125 13.09 -47.88 2.72
CA TRP A 125 13.07 -47.08 1.49
C TRP A 125 14.45 -46.95 0.82
N MET A 126 15.53 -47.18 1.56
CA MET A 126 16.91 -47.13 1.06
C MET A 126 17.20 -48.23 0.03
N VAL A 127 16.36 -49.27 -0.09
CA VAL A 127 16.48 -50.31 -1.13
C VAL A 127 16.44 -49.74 -2.55
N ALA A 128 15.78 -48.59 -2.73
CA ALA A 128 15.72 -47.90 -4.02
C ALA A 128 17.05 -47.25 -4.45
N LEU A 129 18.07 -47.24 -3.58
CA LEU A 129 19.37 -46.62 -3.84
C LEU A 129 20.41 -47.67 -4.24
N ASP A 130 21.22 -47.36 -5.24
CA ASP A 130 22.35 -48.21 -5.64
C ASP A 130 23.49 -48.11 -4.61
N ARG A 131 23.78 -49.24 -3.93
CA ARG A 131 24.86 -49.32 -2.95
C ARG A 131 26.23 -49.00 -3.56
N SER A 132 26.44 -49.36 -4.83
CA SER A 132 27.74 -49.18 -5.50
C SER A 132 28.06 -47.70 -5.76
N GLU A 133 27.05 -46.86 -6.01
CA GLU A 133 27.22 -45.40 -6.12
C GLU A 133 27.52 -44.77 -4.77
N LEU A 134 26.94 -45.32 -3.70
CA LEU A 134 27.10 -44.83 -2.34
C LEU A 134 28.47 -45.18 -1.74
N GLU A 135 29.02 -46.36 -2.03
CA GLU A 135 30.37 -46.78 -1.58
C GLU A 135 31.49 -45.92 -2.16
N ASN A 136 31.32 -45.45 -3.40
CA ASN A 136 32.33 -44.65 -4.10
C ASN A 136 32.27 -43.15 -3.76
N SER A 137 31.33 -42.73 -2.90
CA SER A 137 31.13 -41.32 -2.56
C SER A 137 31.71 -40.97 -1.18
N ASP A 138 32.70 -40.06 -1.16
CA ASP A 138 33.22 -39.44 0.07
C ASP A 138 32.11 -38.74 0.91
N SER A 139 30.94 -38.52 0.32
CA SER A 139 29.78 -37.85 0.91
C SER A 139 28.54 -38.75 1.00
N PHE A 140 28.69 -40.06 1.25
CA PHE A 140 27.60 -41.05 1.46
C PHE A 140 26.38 -40.50 2.23
N LYS A 141 26.61 -39.82 3.37
CA LYS A 141 25.54 -39.25 4.23
C LYS A 141 24.79 -38.11 3.56
N LEU A 142 25.48 -37.29 2.77
CA LEU A 142 24.89 -36.19 2.03
C LEU A 142 23.97 -36.72 0.94
N LEU A 143 24.37 -37.78 0.23
CA LEU A 143 23.54 -38.39 -0.82
C LEU A 143 22.25 -39.00 -0.24
N LEU A 144 22.33 -39.68 0.91
CA LEU A 144 21.14 -40.16 1.63
C LEU A 144 20.22 -39.01 2.05
N TYR A 145 20.78 -37.90 2.53
CA TYR A 145 20.00 -36.72 2.89
C TYR A 145 19.33 -36.07 1.68
N LEU A 146 20.04 -35.95 0.54
CA LEU A 146 19.48 -35.41 -0.69
C LEU A 146 18.31 -36.27 -1.20
N ASN A 147 18.44 -37.60 -1.15
CA ASN A 147 17.36 -38.52 -1.54
C ASN A 147 16.15 -38.44 -0.59
N ALA A 148 16.39 -38.32 0.72
CA ALA A 148 15.31 -38.09 1.69
C ALA A 148 14.62 -36.73 1.47
N LEU A 149 15.38 -35.68 1.15
CA LEU A 149 14.85 -34.37 0.81
C LEU A 149 14.07 -34.39 -0.51
N TYR A 150 14.57 -35.12 -1.50
CA TYR A 150 13.87 -35.33 -2.78
C TYR A 150 12.53 -36.02 -2.58
N PHE A 151 12.46 -37.14 -1.83
CA PHE A 151 11.21 -37.83 -1.52
C PHE A 151 10.21 -36.92 -0.79
N THR A 152 10.67 -36.22 0.24
CA THR A 152 9.78 -35.36 1.03
C THR A 152 9.32 -34.12 0.28
N LEU A 153 10.18 -33.52 -0.55
CA LEU A 153 9.82 -32.40 -1.40
C LEU A 153 8.83 -32.84 -2.49
N SER A 154 9.09 -33.94 -3.20
CA SER A 154 8.23 -34.44 -4.28
C SER A 154 6.87 -34.91 -3.77
N THR A 155 6.82 -35.50 -2.57
CA THR A 155 5.57 -35.87 -1.90
C THR A 155 4.82 -34.62 -1.44
N MET A 156 5.51 -33.63 -0.87
CA MET A 156 4.89 -32.40 -0.38
C MET A 156 4.34 -31.52 -1.49
N THR A 157 5.00 -31.47 -2.64
CA THR A 157 4.52 -30.78 -3.86
C THR A 157 3.55 -31.64 -4.67
N THR A 158 3.16 -32.81 -4.17
CA THR A 158 2.20 -33.75 -4.79
C THR A 158 2.63 -34.29 -6.17
N VAL A 159 3.94 -34.28 -6.48
CA VAL A 159 4.49 -34.83 -7.72
C VAL A 159 4.58 -36.36 -7.65
N GLY A 160 5.21 -36.89 -6.59
CA GLY A 160 5.23 -38.33 -6.26
C GLY A 160 5.67 -39.27 -7.38
N TYR A 161 6.94 -39.22 -7.79
CA TYR A 161 7.48 -40.09 -8.87
C TYR A 161 7.42 -41.59 -8.58
N GLY A 162 7.45 -41.99 -7.30
CA GLY A 162 7.30 -43.39 -6.85
C GLY A 162 8.58 -44.24 -6.91
N ASP A 163 9.68 -43.66 -7.35
CA ASP A 163 11.04 -44.22 -7.32
C ASP A 163 11.50 -44.51 -5.88
N ILE A 164 11.29 -43.57 -4.95
CA ILE A 164 11.44 -43.78 -3.52
C ILE A 164 10.05 -43.92 -2.90
N HIS A 165 9.80 -45.03 -2.20
CA HIS A 165 8.50 -45.33 -1.62
C HIS A 165 8.64 -46.08 -0.28
N PRO A 166 7.64 -45.99 0.62
CA PRO A 166 7.66 -46.67 1.91
C PRO A 166 7.53 -48.19 1.75
N VAL A 167 8.47 -48.93 2.31
CA VAL A 167 8.50 -50.40 2.32
C VAL A 167 8.00 -50.92 3.66
N SER A 168 8.57 -50.38 4.75
CA SER A 168 8.29 -50.81 6.13
C SER A 168 6.93 -50.32 6.64
N SER A 169 6.33 -51.03 7.60
CA SER A 169 5.06 -50.60 8.23
C SER A 169 5.20 -49.23 8.93
N GLY A 170 6.38 -48.94 9.50
CA GLY A 170 6.67 -47.65 10.12
C GLY A 170 6.79 -46.52 9.10
N GLU A 171 7.41 -46.80 7.95
CA GLU A 171 7.49 -45.87 6.82
C GLU A 171 6.11 -45.57 6.25
N LYS A 172 5.29 -46.60 6.02
CA LYS A 172 3.91 -46.45 5.51
C LYS A 172 3.06 -45.57 6.44
N ALA A 173 3.15 -45.78 7.75
CA ALA A 173 2.43 -44.97 8.73
C ALA A 173 2.91 -43.50 8.73
N PHE A 174 4.23 -43.27 8.64
CA PHE A 174 4.78 -41.92 8.51
C PHE A 174 4.32 -41.25 7.21
N THR A 175 4.44 -41.92 6.07
CA THR A 175 4.06 -41.37 4.77
C THR A 175 2.57 -41.04 4.73
N ALA A 176 1.70 -41.88 5.28
CA ALA A 176 0.26 -41.60 5.38
C ALA A 176 -0.03 -40.32 6.20
N PHE A 177 0.62 -40.17 7.35
CA PHE A 177 0.50 -38.94 8.15
C PHE A 177 1.10 -37.72 7.44
N PHE A 178 2.28 -37.89 6.84
CA PHE A 178 2.98 -36.83 6.13
C PHE A 178 2.17 -36.31 4.95
N LEU A 179 1.55 -37.18 4.15
CA LEU A 179 0.65 -36.80 3.06
C LEU A 179 -0.49 -35.88 3.52
N LEU A 180 -1.11 -36.15 4.68
CA LEU A 180 -2.17 -35.30 5.23
C LEU A 180 -1.64 -33.92 5.66
N VAL A 181 -0.44 -33.86 6.23
CA VAL A 181 0.20 -32.57 6.60
C VAL A 181 0.63 -31.81 5.35
N SER A 182 1.20 -32.51 4.36
CA SER A 182 1.67 -31.96 3.11
C SER A 182 0.58 -31.28 2.30
N ILE A 183 -0.60 -31.91 2.17
CA ILE A 183 -1.69 -31.32 1.38
C ILE A 183 -2.21 -30.01 2.00
N VAL A 184 -2.28 -29.94 3.33
CA VAL A 184 -2.67 -28.72 4.06
C VAL A 184 -1.61 -27.63 3.88
N ALA A 185 -0.32 -27.98 4.04
CA ALA A 185 0.79 -27.06 3.88
C ALA A 185 0.85 -26.49 2.45
N PHE A 186 0.73 -27.35 1.43
CA PHE A 186 0.77 -26.97 0.02
C PHE A 186 -0.44 -26.10 -0.36
N SER A 187 -1.65 -26.46 0.08
CA SER A 187 -2.85 -25.65 -0.16
C SER A 187 -2.75 -24.26 0.48
N GLY A 188 -2.29 -24.18 1.73
CA GLY A 188 -2.07 -22.91 2.42
C GLY A 188 -1.06 -22.00 1.70
N MET A 189 0.02 -22.58 1.18
CA MET A 189 1.01 -21.87 0.36
C MET A 189 0.39 -21.30 -0.92
N VAL A 190 -0.36 -22.11 -1.68
CA VAL A 190 -1.04 -21.63 -2.90
C VAL A 190 -2.01 -20.49 -2.58
N GLY A 191 -2.75 -20.57 -1.47
CA GLY A 191 -3.61 -19.48 -1.01
C GLY A 191 -2.82 -18.20 -0.68
N ALA A 192 -1.70 -18.34 0.03
CA ALA A 192 -0.86 -17.21 0.38
C ALA A 192 -0.21 -16.53 -0.84
N VAL A 193 0.29 -17.31 -1.81
CA VAL A 193 0.80 -16.79 -3.09
C VAL A 193 -0.31 -16.03 -3.83
N THR A 194 -1.51 -16.60 -3.87
CA THR A 194 -2.68 -15.98 -4.52
C THR A 194 -3.00 -14.62 -3.92
N GLU A 195 -3.00 -14.51 -2.59
CA GLU A 195 -3.23 -13.25 -1.88
C GLU A 195 -2.16 -12.20 -2.22
N VAL A 196 -0.88 -12.58 -2.17
CA VAL A 196 0.23 -11.67 -2.51
C VAL A 196 0.15 -11.20 -3.96
N VAL A 197 -0.21 -12.08 -4.89
CA VAL A 197 -0.45 -11.73 -6.30
C VAL A 197 -1.64 -10.76 -6.42
N HIS A 198 -2.73 -11.00 -5.70
CA HIS A 198 -3.88 -10.10 -5.67
C HIS A 198 -3.53 -8.71 -5.12
N GLN A 199 -2.74 -8.63 -4.06
CA GLN A 199 -2.29 -7.36 -3.50
C GLN A 199 -1.38 -6.60 -4.48
N PHE A 200 -0.44 -7.29 -5.13
CA PHE A 200 0.48 -6.69 -6.09
C PHE A 200 -0.23 -6.16 -7.34
N PHE A 201 -1.15 -6.93 -7.91
CA PHE A 201 -1.90 -6.54 -9.12
C PHE A 201 -3.21 -5.79 -8.83
N GLY A 202 -3.62 -5.70 -7.57
CA GLY A 202 -4.95 -5.20 -7.17
C GLY A 202 -5.25 -3.82 -7.73
N ARG A 203 -4.26 -2.92 -7.72
CA ARG A 203 -4.37 -1.58 -8.30
C ARG A 203 -4.72 -1.66 -9.80
N ASN A 204 -3.97 -2.41 -10.59
CA ASN A 204 -4.23 -2.56 -12.03
C ASN A 204 -5.59 -3.22 -12.32
N VAL A 205 -5.98 -4.19 -11.50
CA VAL A 205 -7.29 -4.85 -11.62
C VAL A 205 -8.43 -3.86 -11.36
N GLN A 206 -8.31 -3.02 -10.32
CA GLN A 206 -9.30 -1.97 -10.02
C GLN A 206 -9.43 -0.98 -11.18
N HIS A 207 -8.31 -0.51 -11.76
CA HIS A 207 -8.35 0.38 -12.92
C HIS A 207 -9.07 -0.23 -14.11
N LYS A 208 -8.68 -1.46 -14.46
CA LYS A 208 -9.28 -2.18 -15.59
C LYS A 208 -10.78 -2.36 -15.36
N SER A 209 -11.19 -2.72 -14.15
CA SER A 209 -12.60 -2.83 -13.76
C SER A 209 -13.35 -1.50 -13.90
N ALA A 210 -12.79 -0.40 -13.40
CA ALA A 210 -13.38 0.93 -13.52
C ALA A 210 -13.55 1.36 -14.98
N MET A 211 -12.54 1.14 -15.82
CA MET A 211 -12.60 1.46 -17.26
C MET A 211 -13.64 0.62 -18.01
N LEU A 212 -13.78 -0.67 -17.66
CA LEU A 212 -14.81 -1.55 -18.21
C LEU A 212 -16.22 -1.10 -17.79
N ASN A 213 -16.39 -0.69 -16.53
CA ASN A 213 -17.66 -0.16 -16.03
C ASN A 213 -18.04 1.14 -16.74
N LEU A 214 -17.09 2.05 -16.93
CA LEU A 214 -17.30 3.26 -17.74
C LEU A 214 -17.70 2.89 -19.17
N GLY A 215 -17.01 1.92 -19.79
CA GLY A 215 -17.35 1.40 -21.12
C GLY A 215 -18.81 0.93 -21.22
N ARG A 216 -19.26 0.13 -20.24
CA ARG A 216 -20.64 -0.35 -20.14
C ARG A 216 -21.64 0.80 -19.97
N TYR A 217 -21.33 1.76 -19.09
CA TYR A 217 -22.16 2.94 -18.85
C TYR A 217 -22.34 3.79 -20.11
N MET A 218 -21.24 4.09 -20.83
CA MET A 218 -21.27 4.87 -22.06
C MET A 218 -22.11 4.20 -23.15
N LYS A 219 -22.02 2.87 -23.27
CA LYS A 219 -22.82 2.08 -24.21
C LYS A 219 -24.30 2.09 -23.82
N TRP A 220 -24.61 1.89 -22.54
CA TRP A 220 -25.97 1.89 -22.04
C TRP A 220 -26.69 3.23 -22.25
N ARG A 221 -25.99 4.35 -21.98
CA ARG A 221 -26.52 5.71 -22.21
C ARG A 221 -26.42 6.19 -23.66
N ARG A 222 -25.86 5.38 -24.57
CA ARG A 222 -25.67 5.72 -26.00
C ARG A 222 -24.97 7.07 -26.20
N LEU A 223 -23.90 7.31 -25.43
CA LEU A 223 -23.17 8.57 -25.52
C LEU A 223 -22.47 8.72 -26.89
N PRO A 224 -22.36 9.94 -27.44
CA PRO A 224 -21.68 10.17 -28.71
C PRO A 224 -20.15 9.92 -28.59
N TYR A 225 -19.51 9.52 -29.69
CA TYR A 225 -18.11 9.09 -29.70
C TYR A 225 -17.13 10.14 -29.14
N HIS A 226 -17.36 11.42 -29.41
CA HIS A 226 -16.50 12.50 -28.90
C HIS A 226 -16.50 12.55 -27.37
N LEU A 227 -17.68 12.41 -26.74
CA LEU A 227 -17.85 12.41 -25.29
C LEU A 227 -17.25 11.14 -24.68
N GLN A 228 -17.42 9.98 -25.34
CA GLN A 228 -16.76 8.75 -24.92
C GLN A 228 -15.23 8.89 -24.88
N ARG A 229 -14.65 9.53 -25.92
CA ARG A 229 -13.20 9.78 -26.00
C ARG A 229 -12.73 10.77 -24.92
N ARG A 230 -13.55 11.76 -24.55
CA ARG A 230 -13.25 12.67 -23.43
C ARG A 230 -13.27 11.92 -22.10
N LEU A 231 -14.32 11.15 -21.82
CA LEU A 231 -14.45 10.38 -20.58
C LEU A 231 -13.31 9.37 -20.38
N ARG A 232 -12.93 8.62 -21.42
CA ARG A 232 -11.81 7.68 -21.35
C ARG A 232 -10.48 8.37 -21.07
N ARG A 233 -10.19 9.47 -21.78
CA ARG A 233 -8.95 10.26 -21.58
C ARG A 233 -8.88 10.83 -20.16
N TYR A 234 -10.00 11.36 -19.66
CA TYR A 234 -10.07 11.85 -18.28
C TYR A 234 -9.77 10.75 -17.26
N MET A 235 -10.41 9.58 -17.38
CA MET A 235 -10.17 8.46 -16.46
C MET A 235 -8.76 7.87 -16.59
N GLN A 236 -8.19 7.85 -17.78
CA GLN A 236 -6.82 7.41 -18.00
C GLN A 236 -5.82 8.39 -17.36
N TYR A 237 -6.01 9.70 -17.59
CA TYR A 237 -5.20 10.74 -16.96
C TYR A 237 -5.24 10.64 -15.44
N ARG A 238 -6.42 10.46 -14.85
CA ARG A 238 -6.62 10.22 -13.41
C ARG A 238 -5.81 9.04 -12.89
N TRP A 239 -5.65 7.98 -13.69
CA TRP A 239 -4.91 6.79 -13.29
C TRP A 239 -3.39 6.98 -13.36
N GLU A 240 -2.92 7.55 -14.46
CA GLU A 240 -1.50 7.82 -14.70
C GLU A 240 -0.96 8.84 -13.69
N HIS A 241 -1.79 9.83 -13.35
CA HIS A 241 -1.48 10.88 -12.38
C HIS A 241 -2.21 10.57 -11.07
N GLY A 242 -1.80 9.48 -10.40
CA GLY A 242 -2.44 8.95 -9.19
C GLY A 242 -2.65 9.95 -8.03
N GLY A 243 -1.99 11.12 -8.06
CA GLY A 243 -2.29 12.26 -7.20
C GLY A 243 -3.74 12.75 -7.31
N LEU A 244 -4.39 12.62 -8.47
CA LEU A 244 -5.81 12.95 -8.64
C LEU A 244 -6.74 11.96 -7.94
N ASP A 245 -6.44 10.65 -7.97
CA ASP A 245 -7.24 9.66 -7.23
C ASP A 245 -7.16 9.90 -5.72
N LEU A 246 -5.98 10.30 -5.24
CA LEU A 246 -5.78 10.74 -3.86
C LEU A 246 -6.49 12.07 -3.57
N GLY A 247 -6.49 13.03 -4.49
CA GLY A 247 -7.21 14.31 -4.34
C GLY A 247 -8.73 14.11 -4.19
N PHE A 248 -9.32 13.15 -4.92
CA PHE A 248 -10.74 12.80 -4.73
C PHE A 248 -11.00 12.13 -3.37
N LYS A 249 -10.08 11.25 -2.93
CA LYS A 249 -10.14 10.59 -1.62
C LYS A 249 -9.69 11.49 -0.47
N GLU A 250 -9.13 12.67 -0.75
CA GLU A 250 -8.62 13.58 0.27
C GLU A 250 -9.70 13.91 1.28
N SER A 251 -10.92 14.16 0.82
CA SER A 251 -12.06 14.41 1.71
C SER A 251 -12.39 13.24 2.65
N GLU A 252 -12.16 11.99 2.23
CA GLU A 252 -12.36 10.79 3.04
C GLU A 252 -11.20 10.64 4.04
N ILE A 253 -9.95 10.74 3.57
CA ILE A 253 -8.75 10.68 4.42
C ILE A 253 -8.80 11.76 5.51
N MET A 254 -9.21 12.98 5.15
CA MET A 254 -9.32 14.08 6.11
C MET A 254 -10.38 13.81 7.18
N ARG A 255 -11.44 13.05 6.88
CA ARG A 255 -12.47 12.67 7.87
C ARG A 255 -11.94 11.74 8.94
N ASP A 256 -11.03 10.83 8.57
CA ASP A 256 -10.42 9.87 9.50
C ASP A 256 -9.39 10.52 10.43
N LEU A 257 -8.85 11.69 10.07
CA LEU A 257 -7.93 12.45 10.90
C LEU A 257 -8.63 13.19 12.04
N SER A 258 -7.97 13.28 13.19
CA SER A 258 -8.41 14.12 14.30
C SER A 258 -8.44 15.61 13.88
N PRO A 259 -9.32 16.45 14.48
CA PRO A 259 -9.45 17.85 14.07
C PRO A 259 -8.15 18.64 14.08
N ALA A 260 -7.27 18.42 15.07
CA ALA A 260 -5.98 19.10 15.17
C ALA A 260 -5.00 18.67 14.05
N LEU A 261 -4.97 17.37 13.72
CA LEU A 261 -4.13 16.86 12.62
C LEU A 261 -4.64 17.35 11.26
N ARG A 262 -5.97 17.38 11.07
CA ARG A 262 -6.58 17.90 9.84
C ARG A 262 -6.15 19.34 9.58
N ILE A 263 -6.26 20.22 10.58
CA ILE A 263 -5.82 21.63 10.44
C ILE A 263 -4.32 21.69 10.13
N SER A 264 -3.50 20.89 10.81
CA SER A 264 -2.05 20.87 10.60
C SER A 264 -1.67 20.47 9.17
N VAL A 265 -2.35 19.47 8.61
CA VAL A 265 -2.14 19.03 7.22
C VAL A 265 -2.62 20.10 6.24
N LEU A 266 -3.84 20.63 6.42
CA LEU A 266 -4.40 21.67 5.55
C LEU A 266 -3.54 22.94 5.55
N ALA A 267 -3.01 23.35 6.71
CA ALA A 267 -2.10 24.48 6.82
C ALA A 267 -0.78 24.26 6.07
N ARG A 268 -0.32 23.01 5.95
CA ARG A 268 0.88 22.68 5.18
C ARG A 268 0.61 22.59 3.67
N VAL A 269 -0.52 22.02 3.27
CA VAL A 269 -0.87 21.78 1.86
C VAL A 269 -1.45 23.02 1.20
N TYR A 270 -2.49 23.63 1.80
CA TYR A 270 -3.20 24.79 1.24
C TYR A 270 -2.66 26.13 1.75
N GLY A 271 -1.87 26.14 2.82
CA GLY A 271 -1.33 27.37 3.40
C GLY A 271 -0.44 28.20 2.46
N PRO A 272 0.60 27.64 1.82
CA PRO A 272 1.50 28.39 0.95
C PRO A 272 0.81 29.21 -0.16
N PRO A 273 -0.06 28.63 -1.01
CA PRO A 273 -0.70 29.39 -2.10
C PRO A 273 -1.65 30.49 -1.60
N LEU A 274 -2.30 30.30 -0.45
CA LEU A 274 -3.16 31.33 0.15
C LEU A 274 -2.34 32.44 0.81
N LYS A 275 -1.14 32.14 1.34
CA LYS A 275 -0.25 33.13 1.94
C LYS A 275 0.41 34.05 0.91
N GLU A 276 0.68 33.53 -0.28
CA GLU A 276 1.25 34.30 -1.40
C GLU A 276 0.21 35.25 -2.03
N ALA A 277 -1.07 34.93 -1.90
CA ALA A 277 -2.16 35.70 -2.46
C ALA A 277 -2.26 37.09 -1.83
N ARG A 278 -2.09 38.14 -2.66
CA ARG A 278 -2.14 39.54 -2.21
C ARG A 278 -3.42 39.89 -1.47
N HIS A 279 -4.56 39.33 -1.90
CA HIS A 279 -5.88 39.61 -1.35
C HIS A 279 -6.19 38.87 -0.03
N PHE A 280 -5.31 37.99 0.45
CA PHE A 280 -5.43 37.34 1.76
C PHE A 280 -4.36 37.79 2.77
N LYS A 281 -3.47 38.73 2.43
CA LYS A 281 -2.39 39.20 3.32
C LYS A 281 -2.89 39.75 4.66
N TRP A 282 -4.06 40.40 4.69
CA TRP A 282 -4.68 40.89 5.93
C TRP A 282 -5.07 39.71 6.84
N LEU A 283 -5.65 38.65 6.28
CA LEU A 283 -6.09 37.46 7.03
C LEU A 283 -4.92 36.61 7.55
N VAL A 284 -3.82 36.53 6.80
CA VAL A 284 -2.64 35.71 7.16
C VAL A 284 -2.02 36.14 8.50
N ARG A 285 -2.22 37.39 8.93
CA ARG A 285 -1.77 37.89 10.24
C ARG A 285 -2.51 37.24 11.40
N HIS A 286 -3.71 36.72 11.16
CA HIS A 286 -4.59 36.11 12.15
C HIS A 286 -4.59 34.59 11.98
N GLN A 287 -3.61 33.91 12.59
CA GLN A 287 -3.36 32.47 12.42
C GLN A 287 -4.63 31.60 12.64
N LEU A 288 -5.40 31.86 13.69
CA LEU A 288 -6.63 31.10 13.99
C LEU A 288 -7.71 31.31 12.93
N ALA A 289 -7.85 32.53 12.40
CA ALA A 289 -8.81 32.83 11.34
C ALA A 289 -8.38 32.17 10.03
N PHE A 290 -7.08 32.23 9.72
CA PHE A 290 -6.52 31.56 8.56
C PHE A 290 -6.72 30.04 8.61
N GLU A 291 -6.47 29.39 9.75
CA GLU A 291 -6.71 27.95 9.95
C GLU A 291 -8.19 27.57 9.82
N ARG A 292 -9.10 28.40 10.32
CA ARG A 292 -10.56 28.21 10.12
C ARG A 292 -10.97 28.33 8.66
N LEU A 293 -10.38 29.27 7.92
CA LEU A 293 -10.63 29.41 6.49
C LEU A 293 -10.11 28.18 5.73
N LEU A 294 -8.90 27.72 6.05
CA LEU A 294 -8.29 26.53 5.43
C LEU A 294 -9.16 25.28 5.58
N ALA A 295 -9.87 25.14 6.70
CA ALA A 295 -10.83 24.05 6.92
C ALA A 295 -12.08 24.12 6.02
N LYS A 296 -12.34 25.27 5.38
CA LYS A 296 -13.45 25.50 4.44
C LYS A 296 -13.03 25.45 2.96
N VAL A 297 -11.73 25.51 2.68
CA VAL A 297 -11.18 25.41 1.33
C VAL A 297 -11.53 24.03 0.75
N LYS A 298 -12.02 24.00 -0.49
CA LYS A 298 -12.30 22.76 -1.22
C LYS A 298 -11.33 22.61 -2.38
N PHE A 299 -10.68 21.46 -2.46
CA PHE A 299 -9.90 21.06 -3.62
C PHE A 299 -10.83 20.61 -4.75
N ALA A 300 -10.57 21.07 -5.96
CA ALA A 300 -11.31 20.74 -7.17
C ALA A 300 -10.36 20.49 -8.33
N THR A 301 -10.73 19.56 -9.21
CA THR A 301 -9.93 19.20 -10.40
C THR A 301 -10.80 19.30 -11.64
N GLN A 302 -10.30 19.96 -12.69
CA GLN A 302 -11.02 20.14 -13.94
C GLN A 302 -10.22 19.56 -15.12
N ALA A 303 -10.92 19.00 -16.10
CA ALA A 303 -10.30 18.45 -17.30
C ALA A 303 -10.08 19.52 -18.38
N PRO A 304 -9.19 19.29 -19.35
CA PRO A 304 -9.05 20.16 -20.51
C PRO A 304 -10.39 20.30 -21.26
N GLY A 305 -10.78 21.55 -21.53
CA GLY A 305 -12.02 21.93 -22.18
C GLY A 305 -13.24 21.96 -21.26
N ASP A 306 -13.07 21.77 -19.95
CA ASP A 306 -14.13 22.01 -18.98
C ASP A 306 -14.22 23.50 -18.67
N VAL A 307 -15.45 23.97 -18.43
CA VAL A 307 -15.75 25.35 -18.10
C VAL A 307 -15.68 25.51 -16.58
N LEU A 308 -14.89 26.46 -16.10
CA LEU A 308 -14.77 26.79 -14.68
C LEU A 308 -15.90 27.70 -14.21
N PHE A 309 -16.18 28.75 -14.98
CA PHE A 309 -17.33 29.64 -14.85
C PHE A 309 -17.59 30.33 -16.19
N LEU A 310 -18.83 30.74 -16.43
CA LEU A 310 -19.21 31.51 -17.61
C LEU A 310 -19.28 33.00 -17.30
N ASP A 311 -19.12 33.80 -18.36
CA ASP A 311 -19.46 35.22 -18.36
C ASP A 311 -20.92 35.39 -17.92
N SER A 312 -21.17 36.42 -17.12
CA SER A 312 -22.51 36.79 -16.68
C SER A 312 -23.17 35.77 -15.72
N GLU A 313 -22.42 34.79 -15.20
CA GLU A 313 -22.83 34.01 -14.03
C GLU A 313 -22.59 34.78 -12.72
N LEU A 314 -23.27 34.39 -11.63
CA LEU A 314 -23.05 34.99 -10.32
C LEU A 314 -21.63 34.71 -9.81
N ASP A 315 -20.96 35.73 -9.30
CA ASP A 315 -19.58 35.62 -8.83
C ASP A 315 -19.48 35.27 -7.33
N ASP A 316 -19.69 34.00 -6.98
CA ASP A 316 -19.83 33.52 -5.59
C ASP A 316 -18.57 32.85 -4.99
N CYS A 317 -17.53 32.64 -5.79
CA CYS A 317 -16.37 31.82 -5.43
C CYS A 317 -15.05 32.39 -5.95
N LEU A 318 -14.00 32.23 -5.15
CA LEU A 318 -12.60 32.50 -5.49
C LEU A 318 -11.90 31.19 -5.89
N TYR A 319 -11.09 31.25 -6.94
CA TYR A 319 -10.34 30.10 -7.44
C TYR A 319 -8.83 30.36 -7.41
N PHE A 320 -8.10 29.40 -6.87
CA PHE A 320 -6.64 29.38 -6.80
C PHE A 320 -6.12 28.27 -7.68
N LEU A 321 -5.52 28.62 -8.81
CA LEU A 321 -4.91 27.68 -9.73
C LEU A 321 -3.53 27.27 -9.22
N GLN A 322 -3.39 26.02 -8.79
CA GLN A 322 -2.14 25.44 -8.30
C GLN A 322 -1.34 24.78 -9.42
N VAL A 323 -2.03 24.08 -10.32
CA VAL A 323 -1.45 23.38 -11.47
C VAL A 323 -2.32 23.62 -12.68
N GLY A 324 -1.71 23.81 -13.85
CA GLY A 324 -2.41 23.92 -15.12
C GLY A 324 -2.49 25.34 -15.69
N GLN A 325 -3.37 25.49 -16.67
CA GLN A 325 -3.57 26.74 -17.41
C GLN A 325 -5.05 26.96 -17.69
N LEU A 326 -5.52 28.18 -17.46
CA LEU A 326 -6.86 28.64 -17.78
C LEU A 326 -6.81 29.59 -18.98
N GLY A 327 -7.77 29.48 -19.89
CA GLY A 327 -8.08 30.51 -20.88
C GLY A 327 -9.24 31.35 -20.37
N LEU A 328 -9.00 32.66 -20.22
CA LEU A 328 -10.04 33.64 -19.92
C LEU A 328 -10.53 34.26 -21.22
N PHE A 329 -11.83 34.21 -21.46
CA PHE A 329 -12.49 34.70 -22.66
C PHE A 329 -13.40 35.86 -22.28
N TYR A 330 -13.07 37.06 -22.74
CA TYR A 330 -13.88 38.26 -22.54
C TYR A 330 -14.85 38.42 -23.71
N SER A 331 -16.11 38.76 -23.42
CA SER A 331 -17.06 39.10 -24.48
C SER A 331 -16.75 40.51 -25.00
N VAL A 332 -16.78 40.66 -26.33
CA VAL A 332 -16.58 41.96 -26.99
C VAL A 332 -17.96 42.58 -27.19
N GLU A 333 -18.20 43.77 -26.62
CA GLU A 333 -19.51 44.46 -26.70
C GLU A 333 -19.89 44.87 -28.14
N SER A 334 -18.91 44.94 -29.04
CA SER A 334 -19.07 45.26 -30.46
C SER A 334 -18.96 43.98 -31.29
N GLY A 335 -20.08 43.46 -31.82
CA GLY A 335 -20.20 42.14 -32.47
C GLY A 335 -19.34 41.80 -33.70
N GLU A 336 -18.20 42.48 -33.91
CA GLU A 336 -17.27 42.27 -35.02
C GLU A 336 -15.85 41.84 -34.59
N GLY A 337 -15.62 41.58 -33.29
CA GLY A 337 -14.32 41.13 -32.76
C GLY A 337 -14.26 39.63 -32.42
N TYR A 338 -13.08 39.02 -32.57
CA TYR A 338 -12.81 37.71 -31.96
C TYR A 338 -12.68 37.88 -30.44
N PRO A 339 -13.18 36.93 -29.62
CA PRO A 339 -13.06 37.02 -28.16
C PRO A 339 -11.57 37.06 -27.76
N GLU A 340 -11.20 38.05 -26.96
CA GLU A 340 -9.83 38.15 -26.44
C GLU A 340 -9.58 37.00 -25.47
N CYS A 341 -8.56 36.18 -25.75
CA CYS A 341 -8.21 35.02 -24.94
C CYS A 341 -6.91 35.28 -24.18
N VAL A 342 -7.01 35.41 -22.86
CA VAL A 342 -5.87 35.57 -21.97
C VAL A 342 -5.55 34.25 -21.29
N ILE A 343 -4.34 33.73 -21.52
CA ILE A 343 -3.89 32.49 -20.90
C ILE A 343 -3.26 32.79 -19.54
N VAL A 344 -3.87 32.24 -18.49
CA VAL A 344 -3.39 32.32 -17.11
C VAL A 344 -2.72 31.00 -16.74
N LYS A 345 -1.46 31.05 -16.32
CA LYS A 345 -0.68 29.87 -15.91
C LYS A 345 -0.54 29.83 -14.39
N ALA A 346 -0.53 28.62 -13.82
CA ALA A 346 -0.28 28.44 -12.40
C ALA A 346 1.13 28.90 -11.98
N PRO A 347 1.32 29.42 -10.75
CA PRO A 347 0.30 29.72 -9.76
C PRO A 347 -0.46 31.02 -10.10
N ALA A 348 -1.78 31.00 -10.00
CA ALA A 348 -2.62 32.17 -10.29
C ALA A 348 -3.94 32.18 -9.50
N HIS A 349 -4.60 33.34 -9.46
CA HIS A 349 -5.86 33.53 -8.76
C HIS A 349 -6.89 34.18 -9.70
N VAL A 350 -8.10 33.63 -9.77
CA VAL A 350 -9.20 34.17 -10.60
C VAL A 350 -10.50 34.25 -9.79
N GLY A 351 -11.44 35.09 -10.24
CA GLY A 351 -12.69 35.34 -9.51
C GLY A 351 -12.58 36.35 -8.36
N GLN A 352 -11.61 37.25 -8.41
CA GLN A 352 -11.37 38.23 -7.32
C GLN A 352 -12.51 39.26 -7.22
N THR A 353 -13.24 39.47 -8.31
CA THR A 353 -14.47 40.27 -8.39
C THR A 353 -15.54 39.82 -7.38
N ALA A 354 -15.56 38.53 -7.01
CA ALA A 354 -16.42 37.97 -5.96
C ALA A 354 -16.30 38.72 -4.61
N LEU A 355 -15.11 39.23 -4.27
CA LEU A 355 -14.88 39.93 -3.00
C LEU A 355 -15.71 41.21 -2.87
N ARG A 356 -16.20 41.76 -3.98
CA ARG A 356 -17.11 42.91 -4.00
C ARG A 356 -18.45 42.61 -3.31
N LEU A 357 -18.90 41.35 -3.31
CA LEU A 357 -20.10 40.94 -2.58
C LEU A 357 -20.00 41.22 -1.08
N LEU A 358 -18.80 41.07 -0.50
CA LEU A 358 -18.55 41.33 0.91
C LEU A 358 -18.51 42.83 1.21
N ALA A 359 -17.96 43.63 0.30
CA ALA A 359 -17.82 45.08 0.48
C ALA A 359 -19.11 45.87 0.20
N THR A 360 -20.05 45.31 -0.56
CA THR A 360 -21.27 46.00 -0.96
C THR A 360 -22.31 45.88 0.16
N ASN A 361 -22.78 47.02 0.71
CA ASN A 361 -23.74 47.03 1.82
C ASN A 361 -25.20 46.91 1.39
N LYS A 362 -25.54 47.29 0.15
CA LYS A 362 -26.91 47.24 -0.36
C LYS A 362 -27.25 45.86 -0.93
N PRO A 363 -28.33 45.21 -0.45
CA PRO A 363 -28.72 43.88 -0.91
C PRO A 363 -29.05 43.85 -2.41
N SER A 364 -29.69 44.90 -2.95
CA SER A 364 -30.01 45.02 -4.39
C SER A 364 -28.79 45.12 -5.31
N GLU A 365 -27.64 45.59 -4.80
CA GLU A 365 -26.38 45.66 -5.56
C GLU A 365 -25.56 44.37 -5.41
N ARG A 366 -25.83 43.52 -4.40
CA ARG A 366 -25.19 42.21 -4.22
C ARG A 366 -25.67 41.18 -5.24
N GLU A 367 -26.95 41.20 -5.60
CA GLU A 367 -27.55 40.23 -6.54
C GLU A 367 -27.07 40.40 -8.00
N ASN A 368 -26.37 41.50 -8.32
CA ASN A 368 -25.95 41.85 -9.69
C ASN A 368 -24.43 41.80 -9.92
N ILE A 369 -23.65 41.20 -9.01
CA ILE A 369 -22.20 41.05 -9.23
C ILE A 369 -21.99 39.79 -10.07
N LEU A 370 -21.78 40.04 -11.36
CA LEU A 370 -21.59 39.00 -12.37
C LEU A 370 -20.10 38.81 -12.70
N ARG A 371 -19.77 37.61 -13.17
CA ARG A 371 -18.45 37.28 -13.71
C ARG A 371 -18.19 38.15 -14.95
N PRO A 372 -17.02 38.83 -15.05
CA PRO A 372 -16.70 39.69 -16.19
C PRO A 372 -16.25 38.92 -17.44
N CYS A 373 -15.98 37.61 -17.31
CA CYS A 373 -15.46 36.78 -18.39
C CYS A 373 -15.77 35.31 -18.15
N SER A 374 -15.62 34.49 -19.19
CA SER A 374 -15.68 33.03 -19.08
C SER A 374 -14.29 32.45 -18.86
N ALA A 375 -14.16 31.47 -17.97
CA ALA A 375 -12.91 30.75 -17.75
C ALA A 375 -13.03 29.28 -18.17
N LEU A 376 -12.16 28.83 -19.06
CA LEU A 376 -12.08 27.43 -19.49
C LEU A 376 -10.71 26.85 -19.18
N CYS A 377 -10.66 25.57 -18.84
CA CYS A 377 -9.42 24.86 -18.58
C CYS A 377 -8.74 24.48 -19.90
N SER A 378 -7.57 25.06 -20.18
CA SER A 378 -6.76 24.70 -21.35
C SER A 378 -6.01 23.38 -21.14
N THR A 379 -5.60 23.11 -19.91
CA THR A 379 -4.98 21.84 -19.47
C THR A 379 -5.78 21.22 -18.33
N HIS A 380 -5.33 20.08 -17.82
CA HIS A 380 -5.78 19.63 -16.50
C HIS A 380 -5.43 20.69 -15.47
N CYS A 381 -6.40 21.09 -14.66
CA CYS A 381 -6.27 22.15 -13.68
C CYS A 381 -6.58 21.62 -12.29
N GLU A 382 -5.70 21.91 -11.34
CA GLU A 382 -5.89 21.67 -9.91
C GLU A 382 -6.14 23.01 -9.22
N LEU A 383 -7.28 23.10 -8.55
CA LEU A 383 -7.83 24.36 -8.06
C LEU A 383 -8.19 24.23 -6.58
N LEU A 384 -7.87 25.26 -5.79
CA LEU A 384 -8.52 25.47 -4.50
C LEU A 384 -9.65 26.45 -4.67
N THR A 385 -10.80 26.12 -4.10
CA THR A 385 -12.03 26.92 -4.19
C THR A 385 -12.42 27.41 -2.80
N ILE A 386 -12.74 28.71 -2.72
CA ILE A 386 -13.22 29.36 -1.50
C ILE A 386 -14.53 30.06 -1.85
N SER A 387 -15.61 29.61 -1.23
CA SER A 387 -16.91 30.29 -1.36
C SER A 387 -16.89 31.60 -0.58
N ILE A 388 -17.48 32.64 -1.16
CA ILE A 388 -17.66 33.93 -0.50
C ILE A 388 -18.55 33.80 0.73
N ASP A 389 -19.52 32.89 0.74
CA ASP A 389 -20.36 32.65 1.92
C ASP A 389 -19.54 32.07 3.08
N ASP A 390 -18.66 31.11 2.81
CA ASP A 390 -17.76 30.57 3.83
C ASP A 390 -16.82 31.67 4.38
N LEU A 391 -16.31 32.55 3.51
CA LEU A 391 -15.50 33.70 3.94
C LEU A 391 -16.32 34.70 4.76
N LYS A 392 -17.57 34.95 4.38
CA LYS A 392 -18.50 35.83 5.12
C LYS A 392 -18.80 35.28 6.51
N THR A 393 -19.14 34.00 6.63
CA THR A 393 -19.40 33.36 7.95
C THR A 393 -18.18 33.45 8.86
N LEU A 394 -16.97 33.38 8.30
CA LEU A 394 -15.74 33.56 9.04
C LEU A 394 -15.56 35.01 9.54
N LEU A 395 -15.81 36.00 8.68
CA LEU A 395 -15.77 37.42 9.05
C LEU A 395 -16.82 37.76 10.11
N ASP A 396 -18.04 37.22 9.97
CA ASP A 396 -19.13 37.42 10.93
C ASP A 396 -18.79 36.84 12.32
N SER A 397 -18.01 35.75 12.37
CA SER A 397 -17.54 35.18 13.63
C SER A 397 -16.45 36.02 14.33
N MET A 398 -15.81 36.95 13.61
CA MET A 398 -14.67 37.74 14.09
C MET A 398 -14.76 39.20 13.59
N PRO A 399 -15.51 40.07 14.29
CA PRO A 399 -15.82 41.43 13.81
C PRO A 399 -14.61 42.33 13.53
N LYS A 400 -13.47 42.10 14.19
CA LYS A 400 -12.23 42.85 13.92
C LYS A 400 -11.71 42.65 12.49
N LEU A 401 -11.94 41.46 11.92
CA LEU A 401 -11.53 41.14 10.56
C LEU A 401 -12.32 41.92 9.51
N TRP A 402 -13.58 42.29 9.81
CA TRP A 402 -14.38 43.13 8.91
C TRP A 402 -13.75 44.51 8.69
N GLN A 403 -13.14 45.09 9.72
CA GLN A 403 -12.44 46.39 9.61
C GLN A 403 -11.19 46.27 8.73
N GLU A 404 -10.33 45.28 9.00
CA GLU A 404 -9.12 45.04 8.20
C GLU A 404 -9.43 44.69 6.74
N PHE A 405 -10.49 43.91 6.50
CA PHE A 405 -10.97 43.61 5.15
C PHE A 405 -11.45 44.88 4.44
N ALA A 406 -12.24 45.73 5.09
CA ALA A 406 -12.74 46.98 4.50
C ALA A 406 -11.60 47.95 4.17
N GLU A 407 -10.63 48.10 5.06
CA GLU A 407 -9.42 48.90 4.82
C GLU A 407 -8.64 48.37 3.62
N TRP A 408 -8.36 47.06 3.60
CA TRP A 408 -7.66 46.43 2.49
C TRP A 408 -8.43 46.60 1.17
N TYR A 409 -9.73 46.32 1.16
CA TYR A 409 -10.57 46.40 -0.04
C TYR A 409 -10.60 47.83 -0.60
N SER A 410 -10.74 48.85 0.26
CA SER A 410 -10.72 50.26 -0.16
C SER A 410 -9.39 50.67 -0.82
N SER A 411 -8.27 50.10 -0.35
CA SER A 411 -6.92 50.39 -0.89
C SER A 411 -6.64 49.71 -2.23
N GLU A 412 -7.27 48.55 -2.50
CA GLU A 412 -7.03 47.74 -3.68
C GLU A 412 -8.18 47.82 -4.71
N GLN A 413 -9.28 48.52 -4.41
CA GLN A 413 -10.45 48.65 -5.27
C GLN A 413 -10.12 49.20 -6.66
N SER A 414 -9.19 50.16 -6.76
CA SER A 414 -8.75 50.74 -8.04
C SER A 414 -7.95 49.75 -8.90
N LYS A 415 -7.23 48.81 -8.28
CA LYS A 415 -6.44 47.79 -8.99
C LYS A 415 -7.27 46.58 -9.38
N LEU A 416 -8.34 46.28 -8.63
CA LEU A 416 -9.34 45.30 -9.04
C LEU A 416 -10.13 45.80 -10.26
N ARG A 417 -10.46 47.10 -10.32
CA ARG A 417 -11.02 47.76 -11.52
C ARG A 417 -10.06 47.78 -12.71
N PHE A 418 -8.75 47.81 -12.51
CA PHE A 418 -7.77 47.78 -13.60
C PHE A 418 -7.85 46.50 -14.46
N TYR A 419 -8.26 45.37 -13.87
CA TYR A 419 -8.55 44.15 -14.62
C TYR A 419 -9.86 44.24 -15.45
N GLU A 420 -10.75 45.19 -15.11
CA GLU A 420 -12.00 45.51 -15.83
C GLU A 420 -11.83 46.69 -16.82
N GLU A 421 -10.83 47.56 -16.66
CA GLU A 421 -10.63 48.75 -17.53
C GLU A 421 -9.76 48.47 -18.76
N LYS A 422 -8.92 47.42 -18.74
CA LYS A 422 -8.20 46.98 -19.95
C LYS A 422 -9.14 46.45 -21.04
N THR A 423 -10.38 46.14 -20.67
CA THR A 423 -11.51 45.83 -21.55
C THR A 423 -12.19 47.08 -22.15
N GLN A 424 -11.81 48.30 -21.74
CA GLN A 424 -12.42 49.55 -22.24
C GLN A 424 -11.46 50.45 -23.04
N ARG A 425 -10.18 50.08 -23.21
CA ARG A 425 -9.22 50.90 -23.97
C ARG A 425 -8.25 50.04 -24.78
N GLU A 426 -8.49 49.99 -26.08
CA GLU A 426 -7.52 50.25 -27.15
C GLU A 426 -8.26 50.20 -28.51
N ASP A 427 -8.91 51.29 -28.89
CA ASP A 427 -9.03 51.67 -30.31
C ASP A 427 -7.76 52.47 -30.65
N PRO A 428 -6.87 51.98 -31.53
CA PRO A 428 -5.92 52.83 -32.20
C PRO A 428 -6.56 53.37 -33.49
N GLU A 429 -6.62 54.71 -33.59
CA GLU A 429 -6.82 55.46 -34.83
C GLU A 429 -5.89 55.02 -35.97
#